data_AF-A0A2A4P3Q2-F1
#
_entry.id   AF-A0A2A4P3Q2-F1
#
_cell.length_a   1.000
_cell.length_b   1.000
_cell.length_c   1.000
_cell.angle_alpha   90.00
_cell.angle_beta   90.00
_cell.angle_gamma   90.00
#
_symmetry.space_group_name_H-M   'P 1'
#
loop_
_entity.id
_entity.type
_entity.pdbx_description
1 polymer ?
#
loop_
_entity_poly.entity_id
_entity_poly.type
_entity_poly.pdbx_seq_one_letter_code
_entity_poly.pdbx_strand_id
1 'polypeptide(L)' 'MSRRRHSVDQIIGKLRQADVELGQGKTVEEACRALGITVQTYYRWR' A
#
# COMPACT_ATOMS: atom_id res chain seq x y z
N MET A 1 12.12 19.70 -6.59
CA MET A 1 11.05 18.91 -5.94
C MET A 1 11.66 17.64 -5.36
N SER A 2 11.93 17.62 -4.06
CA SER A 2 12.50 16.48 -3.35
C SER A 2 11.58 15.28 -3.52
N ARG A 3 12.05 14.25 -4.23
CA ARG A 3 11.29 13.02 -4.47
C ARG A 3 11.13 12.34 -3.11
N ARG A 4 10.04 12.62 -2.39
CA ARG A 4 9.69 11.95 -1.12
C ARG A 4 9.46 10.48 -1.45
N ARG A 5 10.53 9.70 -1.42
CA ARG A 5 10.47 8.24 -1.51
C ARG A 5 9.88 7.75 -0.20
N HIS A 6 8.98 6.78 -0.28
CA HIS A 6 8.59 6.04 0.91
C HIS A 6 9.81 5.31 1.44
N SER A 7 10.12 5.51 2.71
CA SER A 7 11.13 4.69 3.40
C SER A 7 10.67 3.24 3.42
N VAL A 8 11.61 2.30 3.46
CA VAL A 8 11.30 0.86 3.51
C VAL A 8 10.33 0.53 4.65
N ASP A 9 10.51 1.15 5.81
CA ASP A 9 9.61 1.02 6.96
C ASP A 9 8.16 1.44 6.65
N GLN A 10 7.98 2.57 5.95
CA GLN A 10 6.65 3.02 5.51
C GLN A 10 6.03 2.06 4.49
N ILE A 11 6.84 1.48 3.61
CA ILE A 11 6.39 0.50 2.61
C ILE A 11 5.89 -0.76 3.32
N ILE A 12 6.67 -1.29 4.27
CA ILE A 12 6.31 -2.48 5.05
C ILE A 12 5.02 -2.24 5.85
N GLY A 13 4.88 -1.08 6.48
CA GLY A 13 3.66 -0.71 7.20
C GLY A 13 2.43 -0.70 6.30
N LYS A 14 2.56 -0.10 5.11
CA LYS A 14 1.46 -0.07 4.12
C LYS A 14 1.14 -1.45 3.56
N LEU A 15 2.14 -2.28 3.26
CA LEU A 15 1.93 -3.65 2.79
C LEU A 15 1.20 -4.50 3.84
N ARG A 16 1.61 -4.43 5.11
CA ARG A 16 0.91 -5.14 6.20
C ARG A 16 -0.54 -4.72 6.32
N GLN A 17 -0.81 -3.42 6.25
CA GLN A 17 -2.17 -2.91 6.35
C GLN A 17 -3.00 -3.31 5.11
N ALA A 18 -2.40 -3.38 3.93
CA ALA A 18 -3.04 -3.93 2.75
C ALA A 18 -3.40 -5.42 2.93
N ASP A 19 -2.48 -6.25 3.45
CA ASP A 19 -2.79 -7.68 3.73
C ASP A 19 -3.92 -7.84 4.77
N VAL A 20 -4.01 -6.95 5.77
CA VAL A 20 -5.14 -6.94 6.71
C VAL A 20 -6.46 -6.62 6.01
N GLU A 21 -6.49 -5.62 5.14
CA GLU A 21 -7.70 -5.26 4.41
C GLU A 21 -8.12 -6.34 3.41
N LEU A 22 -7.16 -6.97 2.74
CA LEU A 22 -7.40 -8.13 1.89
C LEU A 22 -7.94 -9.32 2.70
N GLY A 23 -7.41 -9.55 3.91
CA GLY A 23 -7.92 -10.57 4.84
C GLY A 23 -9.34 -10.28 5.34
N GLN A 24 -9.76 -9.02 5.35
CA GLN A 24 -11.15 -8.61 5.62
C GLN A 24 -12.08 -8.78 4.41
N GLY A 25 -11.57 -9.28 3.28
CA GLY A 25 -12.33 -9.46 2.05
C GLY A 25 -12.48 -8.20 1.19
N LYS A 26 -11.76 -7.12 1.52
CA LYS A 26 -11.71 -5.93 0.66
C LYS A 26 -10.85 -6.21 -0.56
N THR A 27 -11.10 -5.45 -1.63
CA THR A 27 -10.30 -5.54 -2.85
C THR A 27 -8.98 -4.77 -2.72
N VAL A 28 -8.00 -5.11 -3.57
CA VAL A 28 -6.71 -4.38 -3.65
C VAL A 28 -6.94 -2.89 -3.93
N GLU A 29 -7.96 -2.56 -4.74
CA GLU A 29 -8.29 -1.18 -5.09
C GLU A 29 -8.78 -0.39 -3.87
N GLU A 30 -9.63 -0.99 -3.04
CA GLU A 30 -10.11 -0.40 -1.78
C GLU A 30 -8.97 -0.22 -0.78
N ALA A 31 -8.11 -1.23 -0.62
CA ALA A 31 -6.94 -1.14 0.23
C ALA A 31 -5.97 -0.04 -0.23
N CYS A 32 -5.72 0.06 -1.54
CA CYS A 32 -4.90 1.12 -2.11
C CYS A 32 -5.49 2.51 -1.88
N ARG A 33 -6.82 2.65 -2.02
CA ARG A 33 -7.56 3.89 -1.74
C ARG A 33 -7.45 4.27 -0.27
N ALA A 34 -7.58 3.32 0.66
CA ALA A 34 -7.45 3.55 2.10
C ALA A 34 -6.02 3.96 2.50
N LEU A 35 -5.00 3.37 1.85
CA LEU A 35 -3.58 3.62 2.09
C LEU A 35 -3.02 4.85 1.37
N GLY A 36 -3.84 5.51 0.52
CA GLY A 36 -3.44 6.65 -0.28
C GLY A 36 -2.31 6.32 -1.28
N ILE A 37 -2.29 5.07 -1.79
CA ILE A 37 -1.35 4.61 -2.80
C ILE A 37 -2.09 4.16 -4.06
N THR A 38 -1.38 4.13 -5.18
CA THR A 38 -1.93 3.55 -6.40
C THR A 38 -1.72 2.05 -6.43
N VAL A 39 -2.63 1.34 -7.09
CA VAL A 39 -2.55 -0.12 -7.30
C VAL A 39 -1.21 -0.52 -7.95
N GLN A 40 -0.72 0.28 -8.90
CA GLN A 40 0.61 0.08 -9.50
C GLN A 40 1.74 0.15 -8.47
N THR A 41 1.63 1.03 -7.48
CA THR A 41 2.64 1.16 -6.41
C THR A 41 2.59 -0.05 -5.49
N TYR A 42 1.40 -0.52 -5.14
CA TYR A 42 1.21 -1.73 -4.36
C TYR A 42 1.85 -2.96 -5.03
N TYR A 43 1.58 -3.19 -6.32
CA TYR A 43 2.20 -4.28 -7.08
C TYR A 43 3.72 -4.14 -7.28
N ARG A 44 4.29 -2.93 -7.18
CA ARG A 44 5.75 -2.74 -7.21
C ARG A 44 6.44 -3.02 -5.88
N TRP A 45 5.70 -2.97 -4.78
CA TRP A 45 6.22 -3.20 -3.44
C TRP A 45 6.09 -4.65 -3.00
N ARG A 46 5.08 -5.36 -3.50
CA ARG A 46 4.88 -6.79 -3.31
C ARG A 46 5.86 -7.60 -4.16
#